data_AF-A0AAD7RR87-F1
#
_entry.id   AF-A0AAD7RR87-F1
#
_cell.length_a   1.000
_cell.length_b   1.000
_cell.length_c   1.000
_cell.angle_alpha   90.00
_cell.angle_beta   90.00
_cell.angle_gamma   90.00
#
_symmetry.space_group_name_H-M   'P 1'
#
loop_
_entity.id
_entity.type
_entity.pdbx_description
1 polymer ?
#
loop_
_entity_poly.entity_id
_entity_poly.type
_entity_poly.pdbx_seq_one_letter_code
_entity_poly.pdbx_strand_id
1 'polypeptide(L)'
;MTDVGFSRSGMLGLQFEVVTFSRADVFKHWPADKHFTWYPGHAWTVATCPRCSAHLGWAFQPIEWPETVTDAEFEESEQTFVALIIDRLLQQNFAATLLMTPKSFRS
;
A
#
# COMPACT_ATOMS: atom_id res chain seq x y z
N MET A 1 4.23 -8.57 10.22
CA MET A 1 5.58 -7.99 10.33
C MET A 1 5.66 -6.90 9.28
N THR A 2 5.65 -5.63 9.66
CA THR A 2 5.79 -4.50 8.73
C THR A 2 7.24 -4.48 8.25
N ASP A 3 7.48 -4.92 7.03
CA ASP A 3 8.78 -4.73 6.38
C ASP A 3 8.79 -3.33 5.76
N VAL A 4 9.54 -2.42 6.40
CA VAL A 4 9.76 -1.05 5.93
C VAL A 4 10.90 -1.09 4.90
N GLY A 5 10.57 -1.50 3.68
CA GLY A 5 11.51 -1.66 2.58
C GLY A 5 11.66 -0.37 1.75
N PHE A 6 12.87 0.20 1.80
CA PHE A 6 13.34 1.37 1.05
C PHE A 6 13.06 1.33 -0.47
N SER A 7 12.73 2.49 -1.03
CA SER A 7 12.73 2.89 -2.46
C SER A 7 12.79 1.77 -3.50
N ARG A 8 11.66 1.49 -4.17
CA ARG A 8 11.61 0.56 -5.32
C ARG A 8 11.57 1.36 -6.62
N SER A 9 12.47 1.04 -7.55
CA SER A 9 12.50 1.64 -8.89
C SER A 9 11.44 0.97 -9.76
N GLY A 10 10.42 1.73 -10.14
CA GLY A 10 9.40 1.33 -11.08
C GLY A 10 9.88 1.39 -12.53
N MET A 11 9.10 0.78 -13.40
CA MET A 11 9.34 0.59 -14.83
C MET A 11 9.71 1.86 -15.62
N LEU A 12 9.28 3.03 -15.17
CA LEU A 12 9.54 4.33 -15.81
C LEU A 12 10.67 5.14 -15.14
N GLY A 13 11.49 4.51 -14.31
CA GLY A 13 12.51 5.20 -13.51
C GLY A 13 11.94 6.01 -12.34
N LEU A 14 10.63 5.91 -12.09
CA LEU A 14 9.98 6.50 -10.91
C LEU A 14 10.36 5.69 -9.68
N GLN A 15 10.77 6.37 -8.62
CA GLN A 15 11.05 5.75 -7.33
C GLN A 15 9.90 6.04 -6.37
N PHE A 16 9.42 5.00 -5.69
CA PHE A 16 8.42 5.12 -4.65
C PHE A 16 8.96 4.55 -3.35
N GLU A 17 8.85 5.34 -2.28
CA GLU A 17 9.00 4.83 -0.93
C GLU A 17 7.68 4.20 -0.49
N VAL A 18 7.73 2.91 -0.15
CA VAL A 18 6.53 2.14 0.18
C VAL A 18 6.70 1.38 1.49
N VAL A 19 5.60 1.19 2.20
CA VAL A 19 5.53 0.30 3.37
C VAL A 19 4.59 -0.85 3.04
N THR A 20 5.00 -2.06 3.44
CA THR A 20 4.19 -3.26 3.24
C THR A 20 3.29 -3.56 4.44
N PHE A 21 2.05 -3.94 4.15
CA PHE A 21 1.06 -4.35 5.16
C PHE A 21 0.42 -5.66 4.73
N SER A 22 0.23 -6.58 5.67
CA SER A 22 -0.52 -7.82 5.39
C SER A 22 -2.00 -7.56 5.10
N ARG A 23 -2.56 -6.48 5.65
CA ARG A 23 -3.95 -6.05 5.42
C ARG A 23 -4.04 -4.53 5.38
N ALA A 24 -4.87 -4.03 4.47
CA ALA A 24 -5.28 -2.63 4.44
C ALA A 24 -6.63 -2.50 3.74
N ASP A 25 -7.45 -1.57 4.23
CA ASP A 25 -8.72 -1.21 3.58
C ASP A 25 -8.44 -0.34 2.34
N VAL A 26 -8.29 -1.01 1.20
CA VAL A 26 -8.03 -0.41 -0.11
C VAL A 26 -8.88 -1.09 -1.18
N PHE A 27 -9.35 -0.31 -2.14
CA PHE A 27 -10.00 -0.83 -3.33
C PHE A 27 -8.95 -1.33 -4.32
N LYS A 28 -9.04 -2.60 -4.71
CA LYS A 28 -8.09 -3.32 -5.59
C LYS A 28 -8.64 -3.39 -7.02
N HIS A 29 -7.88 -2.91 -7.99
CA HIS A 29 -8.32 -2.77 -9.39
C HIS A 29 -7.93 -4.00 -10.23
N TRP A 30 -8.48 -5.16 -9.90
CA TRP A 30 -8.24 -6.40 -10.67
C TRP A 30 -8.53 -6.22 -12.17
N PRO A 31 -7.86 -6.95 -13.09
CA PRO A 31 -6.96 -8.08 -12.85
C PRO A 31 -5.54 -7.70 -12.38
N ALA A 32 -4.82 -8.68 -11.84
CA ALA A 32 -3.42 -8.57 -11.44
C ALA A 32 -2.49 -8.68 -12.67
N ASP A 33 -1.51 -7.78 -12.76
CA ASP A 33 -0.47 -7.80 -13.77
C ASP A 33 0.79 -8.48 -13.23
N LYS A 34 1.42 -9.28 -14.08
CA LYS A 34 2.64 -10.04 -13.79
C LYS A 34 3.90 -9.28 -14.19
N HIS A 35 3.77 -8.32 -15.11
CA HIS A 35 4.90 -7.59 -15.65
C HIS A 35 5.36 -6.52 -14.67
N PHE A 36 6.66 -6.23 -14.66
CA PHE A 36 7.26 -5.14 -13.88
C PHE A 36 7.00 -5.17 -12.38
N THR A 37 6.67 -6.36 -11.85
CA THR A 37 6.55 -6.57 -10.42
C THR A 37 7.87 -6.25 -9.71
N TRP A 38 7.78 -5.60 -8.56
CA TRP A 38 8.95 -5.39 -7.71
C TRP A 38 9.24 -6.59 -6.82
N TYR A 39 8.26 -7.48 -6.66
CA TYR A 39 8.34 -8.62 -5.77
C TYR A 39 8.36 -9.89 -6.62
N PRO A 40 9.53 -10.54 -6.77
CA PRO A 40 9.63 -11.79 -7.51
C PRO A 40 8.57 -12.81 -7.04
N GLY A 41 7.95 -13.51 -7.99
CA GLY A 41 6.89 -14.47 -7.72
C GLY A 41 5.50 -13.86 -7.43
N HIS A 42 5.33 -12.54 -7.55
CA HIS A 42 4.04 -11.89 -7.29
C HIS A 42 3.54 -11.12 -8.50
N ALA A 43 2.23 -11.17 -8.71
CA ALA A 43 1.48 -10.25 -9.57
C ALA A 43 0.93 -9.09 -8.72
N TRP A 44 0.66 -7.94 -9.36
CA TRP A 44 0.21 -6.74 -8.68
C TRP A 44 -1.03 -6.14 -9.32
N THR A 45 -1.85 -5.47 -8.51
CA THR A 45 -2.93 -4.62 -9.00
C THR A 45 -2.87 -3.26 -8.30
N VAL A 46 -3.39 -2.22 -8.96
CA VAL A 46 -3.49 -0.88 -8.39
C VAL A 46 -4.39 -0.91 -7.15
N ALA A 47 -3.97 -0.24 -6.09
CA ALA A 47 -4.75 -0.06 -4.86
C ALA A 47 -5.07 1.44 -4.65
N THR A 48 -6.35 1.75 -4.50
CA THR A 48 -6.83 3.12 -4.27
C THR A 48 -7.60 3.27 -2.97
N CYS A 49 -7.68 4.49 -2.46
CA CYS A 49 -8.55 4.82 -1.34
C CYS A 49 -10.01 4.54 -1.71
N PRO A 50 -10.76 3.75 -0.92
CA PRO A 50 -12.16 3.43 -1.23
C PRO A 50 -13.10 4.65 -1.12
N ARG A 51 -12.62 5.77 -0.55
CA ARG A 51 -13.42 6.99 -0.32
C ARG A 51 -13.21 8.07 -1.38
N CYS A 52 -11.97 8.32 -1.79
CA CYS A 52 -11.62 9.41 -2.70
C CYS A 52 -10.96 8.95 -4.00
N SER A 53 -10.80 7.63 -4.18
CA SER A 53 -10.17 7.01 -5.35
C SER A 53 -8.71 7.44 -5.59
N ALA A 54 -8.08 8.11 -4.63
CA ALA A 54 -6.67 8.46 -4.72
C ALA A 54 -5.81 7.19 -4.78
N HIS A 55 -4.81 7.19 -5.66
CA HIS A 55 -3.83 6.12 -5.74
C HIS A 55 -2.99 6.05 -4.45
N LEU A 56 -3.09 4.93 -3.74
CA LEU A 56 -2.36 4.70 -2.48
C LEU A 56 -1.18 3.75 -2.67
N GLY A 57 -1.20 2.89 -3.68
CA GLY A 57 -0.12 1.95 -3.97
C GLY A 57 -0.63 0.72 -4.72
N TRP A 58 -0.18 -0.46 -4.32
CA TRP A 58 -0.44 -1.71 -5.03
C TRP A 58 -0.76 -2.86 -4.08
N ALA A 59 -1.59 -3.79 -4.51
CA ALA A 59 -1.83 -5.07 -3.85
C ALA A 59 -1.11 -6.19 -4.60
N PHE A 60 -0.43 -7.07 -3.87
CA PHE A 60 0.37 -8.18 -4.41
C PHE A 60 -0.20 -9.53 -4.00
N GLN A 61 -0.23 -10.46 -4.94
CA GLN A 61 -0.62 -11.85 -4.77
C GLN A 61 0.36 -12.79 -5.48
N PRO A 62 0.42 -14.08 -5.13
CA PRO A 62 1.24 -15.04 -5.87
C PRO A 62 0.92 -15.04 -7.37
N ILE A 63 1.94 -15.16 -8.22
CA ILE A 63 1.79 -15.11 -9.68
C ILE A 63 1.00 -16.30 -10.25
N GLU A 64 0.92 -17.39 -9.49
CA GLU A 64 0.18 -18.61 -9.79
C GLU A 64 -1.32 -18.52 -9.47
N TRP A 65 -1.75 -17.50 -8.71
CA TRP A 65 -3.16 -17.29 -8.37
C TRP A 65 -3.97 -16.81 -9.57
N PRO A 66 -5.32 -16.98 -9.56
CA PRO A 66 -6.19 -16.34 -10.54
C PRO A 66 -5.97 -14.82 -10.58
N GLU A 67 -6.03 -14.21 -11.76
CA GLU A 67 -5.76 -12.77 -11.91
C GLU A 67 -6.76 -11.87 -11.17
N THR A 68 -7.91 -12.41 -10.75
CA THR A 68 -8.88 -11.72 -9.90
C THR A 68 -9.21 -12.65 -8.74
N VAL A 69 -9.14 -12.11 -7.53
CA VAL A 69 -9.54 -12.80 -6.31
C VAL A 69 -10.48 -11.92 -5.51
N THR A 70 -11.28 -12.55 -4.65
CA THR A 70 -12.13 -11.85 -3.70
C THR A 70 -11.30 -11.20 -2.60
N ASP A 71 -11.85 -10.17 -1.94
CA ASP A 71 -11.18 -9.54 -0.79
C ASP A 71 -10.93 -10.55 0.35
N ALA A 72 -11.84 -11.52 0.55
CA ALA A 72 -11.68 -12.56 1.55
C ALA A 72 -10.48 -13.47 1.25
N GLU A 73 -10.38 -14.01 0.03
CA GLU A 73 -9.23 -14.82 -0.39
C GLU A 73 -7.91 -14.05 -0.27
N PHE A 74 -7.93 -12.75 -0.58
CA PHE A 74 -6.77 -11.89 -0.43
C PHE A 74 -6.39 -11.68 1.03
N GLU A 75 -7.32 -11.36 1.94
CA GLU A 75 -7.01 -11.00 3.33
C GLU A 75 -6.72 -12.19 4.25
N GLU A 76 -7.22 -13.38 3.91
CA GLU A 76 -6.99 -14.62 4.67
C GLU A 76 -5.63 -15.26 4.38
N SER A 77 -5.00 -14.90 3.25
CA SER A 77 -3.70 -15.44 2.86
C SER A 77 -2.54 -14.74 3.56
N GLU A 78 -1.51 -15.51 3.90
CA GLU A 78 -0.22 -14.98 4.38
C GLU A 78 0.75 -14.65 3.23
N GLN A 79 0.38 -15.01 1.98
CA GLN A 79 1.18 -14.80 0.77
C GLN A 79 0.77 -13.54 0.01
N THR A 80 -0.18 -12.78 0.54
CA THR A 80 -0.70 -11.53 -0.03
C THR A 80 -0.31 -10.38 0.87
N PHE A 81 -0.15 -9.20 0.27
CA PHE A 81 0.15 -7.97 0.99
C PHE A 81 -0.13 -6.75 0.12
N VAL A 82 -0.24 -5.59 0.73
CA VAL A 82 -0.27 -4.31 0.02
C VAL A 82 1.04 -3.57 0.24
N ALA A 83 1.51 -2.84 -0.77
CA ALA A 83 2.59 -1.88 -0.66
C ALA A 83 2.03 -0.48 -0.89
N LEU A 84 2.01 0.36 0.14
CA LEU A 84 1.42 1.69 0.11
C LEU A 84 2.50 2.78 0.12
N ILE A 85 2.30 3.81 -0.70
CA ILE A 85 3.23 4.93 -0.88
C ILE A 85 3.19 5.82 0.36
N ILE A 86 4.32 6.03 1.02
CA ILE A 86 4.41 6.75 2.30
C ILE A 86 3.82 8.16 2.21
N ASP A 87 4.21 8.91 1.16
CA ASP A 87 3.73 10.28 0.93
C ASP A 87 2.21 10.40 0.76
N ARG A 88 1.53 9.29 0.45
CA ARG A 88 0.07 9.25 0.28
C ARG A 88 -0.66 8.89 1.57
N LEU A 89 0.03 8.30 2.55
CA LEU A 89 -0.53 7.95 3.87
C LEU A 89 -0.53 9.16 4.83
N LEU A 90 0.50 10.00 4.74
CA LEU A 90 0.67 11.18 5.59
C LEU A 90 -0.09 12.39 5.01
N GLN A 91 -1.41 12.31 4.92
CA GLN A 91 -2.20 13.51 4.64
C GLN A 91 -2.14 14.49 5.82
N GLN A 92 -2.12 15.79 5.49
CA GLN A 92 -1.74 16.95 6.33
C GLN A 92 -2.41 17.08 7.72
N ASN A 93 -3.40 16.25 8.04
CA ASN A 93 -4.12 16.30 9.30
C ASN A 93 -3.38 15.55 10.43
N PHE A 94 -2.57 14.53 10.11
CA PHE A 94 -1.81 13.79 11.14
C PHE A 94 -0.63 14.59 11.70
N ALA A 95 0.04 15.37 10.86
CA ALA A 95 1.11 16.27 11.30
C ALA A 95 0.58 17.33 12.29
N ALA A 96 -0.63 17.84 12.07
CA ALA A 96 -1.26 18.79 12.99
C ALA A 96 -1.58 18.16 14.36
N THR A 97 -1.94 16.87 14.41
CA THR A 97 -2.15 16.15 15.68
C THR A 97 -0.83 15.87 16.42
N LEU A 98 0.25 15.57 15.70
CA LEU A 98 1.59 15.41 16.29
C LEU A 98 2.20 16.73 16.80
N LEU A 99 1.77 17.86 16.24
CA LEU A 99 2.15 19.21 16.65
C LEU A 99 1.20 19.83 17.68
N MET A 100 0.24 19.07 18.24
CA MET A 100 -0.52 19.53 19.40
C MET A 100 0.44 19.63 20.60
N THR A 101 1.09 20.77 20.73
CA THR A 101 1.70 21.21 21.98
C THR A 101 0.57 21.25 23.01
N PRO A 102 0.65 20.47 24.11
CA PRO A 102 -0.33 20.59 25.17
C PRO A 102 -0.42 22.06 25.57
N LYS A 103 -1.63 22.63 25.60
CA LYS A 103 -1.88 23.90 26.27
C LYS A 103 -1.82 23.68 27.79
N SER A 104 -0.67 23.27 28.30
CA SER A 104 -0.27 23.55 29.68
C SER A 104 0.68 24.76 29.67
N PHE A 105 0.10 25.88 29.26
CA PHE A 105 0.28 27.17 29.95
C PHE A 105 0.02 26.94 31.46
N ARG A 106 0.58 27.63 32.43
CA ARG A 106 1.58 28.70 32.54
C ARG A 106 1.79 28.84 34.06
N SER A 107 3.03 29.12 34.46
CA SER A 107 3.50 29.50 35.81
C SER A 107 3.56 28.43 36.88
#